data_AF-A0A849KWD2-F1
#
_entry.id   AF-A0A849KWD2-F1
#
_cell.length_a   1.000
_cell.length_b   1.000
_cell.length_c   1.000
_cell.angle_alpha   90.00
_cell.angle_beta   90.00
_cell.angle_gamma   90.00
#
_symmetry.space_group_name_H-M   'P 1'
#
loop_
_entity.id
_entity.type
_entity.pdbx_description
1 polymer ?
#
loop_
_entity_poly.entity_id
_entity_poly.type
_entity_poly.pdbx_seq_one_letter_code
_entity_poly.pdbx_strand_id
1 'polypeptide(L)'
;MRYLIIVIAALSLAACDNKQSEKKSTNSVQYYLDHADERKTQISLCDDNPGELDNDPNCINAYEADKKAMFSDMERAIRQE
;
A
#
# COMPACT_ATOMS: atom_id res chain seq x y z
N MET A 1 -10.31 27.83 37.57
CA MET A 1 -9.06 27.08 37.32
C MET A 1 -9.25 25.57 37.21
N ARG A 2 -10.00 24.90 38.10
CA ARG A 2 -10.19 23.43 38.03
C ARG A 2 -10.96 22.97 36.77
N TYR A 3 -11.96 23.72 36.34
CA TYR A 3 -12.72 23.43 35.11
C TYR A 3 -11.90 23.63 33.82
N LEU A 4 -10.92 24.53 33.84
CA LEU A 4 -10.04 24.80 32.69
C LEU A 4 -9.15 23.58 32.38
N ILE A 5 -8.67 22.89 33.40
CA ILE A 5 -7.86 21.67 33.25
C ILE A 5 -8.69 20.54 32.64
N ILE A 6 -9.96 20.41 33.04
CA ILE A 6 -10.87 19.37 32.53
C ILE A 6 -11.19 19.61 31.04
N VAL A 7 -11.39 20.86 30.63
CA VAL A 7 -11.64 21.20 29.22
C VAL A 7 -10.40 20.93 28.35
N ILE A 8 -9.21 21.26 28.84
CA ILE A 8 -7.95 21.01 28.10
C ILE A 8 -7.67 19.51 27.97
N ALA A 9 -7.92 18.72 29.02
CA ALA A 9 -7.75 17.27 28.98
C ALA A 9 -8.77 16.55 28.08
N ALA A 10 -9.98 17.11 27.90
CA ALA A 10 -10.97 16.56 26.98
C ALA A 10 -10.62 16.81 25.50
N LEU A 11 -9.91 17.90 25.19
CA LEU A 11 -9.50 18.26 23.83
C LEU A 11 -8.34 17.41 23.29
N SER A 12 -7.54 16.77 24.16
CA SER A 12 -6.41 15.93 23.73
C SER A 12 -6.82 14.56 23.17
N LEU A 13 -8.09 14.15 23.27
CA LEU A 13 -8.57 12.89 22.70
C LEU A 13 -8.91 12.99 21.20
N ALA A 14 -8.99 14.18 20.62
CA ALA A 14 -9.21 14.36 19.17
C ALA A 14 -7.94 14.15 18.31
N ALA A 15 -6.81 13.79 18.94
CA ALA A 15 -5.54 13.53 18.28
C ALA A 15 -5.29 12.04 17.98
N CYS A 16 -6.25 11.15 18.26
CA CYS A 16 -6.17 9.76 17.83
C CYS A 16 -6.47 9.66 16.33
N ASP A 17 -5.40 9.43 15.56
CA ASP A 17 -5.41 8.88 14.20
C ASP A 17 -6.29 9.60 13.17
N ASN A 18 -6.06 10.91 13.01
CA ASN A 18 -6.30 11.56 11.73
C ASN A 18 -5.13 11.29 10.77
N LYS A 19 -4.63 10.05 10.69
CA LYS A 19 -4.06 9.57 9.42
C LYS A 19 -5.25 9.37 8.47
N GLN A 20 -5.84 10.49 8.08
CA GLN A 20 -6.47 10.63 6.78
C GLN A 20 -5.31 10.56 5.78
N SER A 21 -4.68 9.39 5.70
CA SER A 21 -3.82 9.02 4.60
C SER A 21 -4.66 9.32 3.39
N GLU A 22 -4.14 10.22 2.54
CA GLU A 22 -4.68 10.44 1.21
C GLU A 22 -5.00 9.05 0.66
N LYS A 23 -6.30 8.73 0.55
CA LYS A 23 -6.73 7.38 0.22
C LYS A 23 -6.38 7.20 -1.24
N LYS A 24 -5.11 6.88 -1.51
CA LYS A 24 -4.54 6.68 -2.83
C LYS A 24 -5.45 5.63 -3.47
N SER A 25 -6.03 5.97 -4.61
CA SER A 25 -6.99 5.10 -5.28
C SER A 25 -6.40 3.70 -5.39
N THR A 26 -7.16 2.68 -4.99
CA THR A 26 -6.69 1.30 -5.08
C THR A 26 -6.59 0.91 -6.54
N ASN A 27 -5.36 0.65 -6.99
CA ASN A 27 -5.09 0.15 -8.34
C ASN A 27 -5.33 -1.35 -8.39
N SER A 28 -5.82 -1.85 -9.52
CA SER A 28 -6.08 -3.29 -9.73
C SER A 28 -4.80 -4.06 -10.00
N VAL A 29 -4.87 -5.39 -9.90
CA VAL A 29 -3.78 -6.29 -10.34
C VAL A 29 -3.44 -6.06 -11.82
N GLN A 30 -4.46 -5.86 -12.67
CA GLN A 30 -4.25 -5.63 -14.11
C GLN A 30 -3.49 -4.32 -14.36
N TYR A 31 -3.81 -3.26 -13.62
CA TYR A 31 -3.06 -2.02 -13.70
C TYR A 31 -1.56 -2.26 -13.47
N TYR A 32 -1.20 -2.97 -12.39
CA TYR A 32 0.20 -3.27 -12.10
C TYR A 32 0.86 -4.27 -13.07
N LEU A 33 0.09 -5.09 -13.79
CA LEU A 33 0.62 -5.90 -14.89
C LEU A 33 1.00 -5.02 -16.09
N ASP A 34 0.14 -4.06 -16.43
CA ASP A 34 0.33 -3.15 -17.56
C ASP A 34 1.37 -2.05 -17.25
N HIS A 35 1.65 -1.79 -15.97
CA HIS A 35 2.49 -0.69 -15.47
C HIS A 35 3.63 -1.23 -14.58
N ALA A 36 4.67 -1.76 -15.22
CA ALA A 36 5.73 -2.48 -14.51
C ALA A 36 6.59 -1.60 -13.59
N ASP A 37 6.81 -0.33 -13.94
CA ASP A 37 7.63 0.59 -13.12
C ASP A 37 6.87 1.05 -11.87
N GLU A 38 5.56 1.29 -12.01
CA GLU A 38 4.66 1.58 -10.91
C GLU A 38 4.50 0.37 -9.98
N ARG A 39 4.47 -0.85 -10.53
CA ARG A 39 4.49 -2.08 -9.72
C ARG A 39 5.75 -2.17 -8.88
N LYS A 40 6.94 -2.00 -9.48
CA LYS A 40 8.22 -2.04 -8.75
C LYS A 40 8.30 -0.97 -7.68
N THR A 41 7.87 0.24 -8.01
CA THR A 41 7.84 1.37 -7.07
C THR A 41 6.90 1.09 -5.90
N GLN A 42 5.71 0.55 -6.16
CA GLN A 42 4.77 0.17 -5.12
C GLN A 42 5.34 -0.93 -4.23
N ILE A 43 5.94 -1.98 -4.80
CA ILE A 43 6.57 -3.07 -4.03
C ILE A 43 7.68 -2.53 -3.12
N SER A 44 8.57 -1.66 -3.64
CA SER A 44 9.61 -1.03 -2.81
C SER A 44 9.02 -0.28 -1.62
N LEU A 45 7.93 0.47 -1.84
CA LEU A 45 7.24 1.17 -0.75
C LEU A 45 6.68 0.20 0.31
N CYS A 46 6.14 -0.93 -0.13
CA CYS A 46 5.61 -1.99 0.74
C CYS A 46 6.72 -2.66 1.56
N ASP A 47 7.84 -3.01 0.92
CA ASP A 47 8.99 -3.65 1.54
C ASP A 47 9.70 -2.75 2.56
N ASP A 48 9.70 -1.43 2.33
CA ASP A 48 10.26 -0.46 3.26
C ASP A 48 9.42 -0.29 4.54
N ASN A 49 8.11 -0.60 4.48
CA ASN A 49 7.16 -0.33 5.56
C ASN A 49 6.20 -1.51 5.84
N PRO A 50 6.70 -2.75 6.06
CA PRO A 50 5.85 -3.92 6.14
C PRO A 50 4.86 -3.83 7.32
N GLY A 51 5.28 -3.31 8.48
CA GLY A 51 4.39 -3.15 9.63
C GLY A 51 3.22 -2.19 9.41
N GLU A 52 3.35 -1.23 8.50
CA GLU A 52 2.29 -0.26 8.19
C GLU A 52 1.46 -0.69 6.97
N LEU A 53 2.07 -1.38 5.99
CA LEU A 53 1.50 -1.58 4.65
C LEU A 53 1.24 -3.04 4.26
N ASP A 54 1.53 -4.03 5.12
CA ASP A 54 1.32 -5.47 4.81
C ASP A 54 -0.12 -5.79 4.39
N ASN A 55 -1.11 -5.06 4.94
CA ASN A 55 -2.53 -5.21 4.59
C ASN A 55 -3.05 -4.11 3.64
N ASP A 56 -2.17 -3.30 3.05
CA ASP A 56 -2.57 -2.27 2.10
C ASP A 56 -3.02 -2.91 0.76
N PRO A 57 -4.21 -2.56 0.24
CA PRO A 57 -4.72 -3.13 -1.01
C PRO A 57 -3.81 -2.94 -2.23
N ASN A 58 -3.05 -1.83 -2.31
CA ASN A 58 -2.10 -1.62 -3.41
C ASN A 58 -0.89 -2.52 -3.26
N CYS A 59 -0.42 -2.79 -2.04
CA CYS A 59 0.64 -3.77 -1.81
C CYS A 59 0.21 -5.17 -2.23
N ILE A 60 -0.96 -5.61 -1.78
CA ILE A 60 -1.53 -6.91 -2.17
C ILE A 60 -1.63 -7.03 -3.70
N ASN A 61 -2.21 -6.02 -4.37
CA ASN A 61 -2.40 -6.06 -5.81
C ASN A 61 -1.07 -6.00 -6.60
N ALA A 62 -0.06 -5.27 -6.10
CA ALA A 62 1.25 -5.19 -6.73
C ALA A 62 2.01 -6.52 -6.63
N TYR A 63 2.01 -7.18 -5.46
CA TYR A 63 2.63 -8.49 -5.30
C TYR A 63 1.93 -9.58 -6.14
N GLU A 64 0.60 -9.57 -6.21
CA GLU A 64 -0.13 -10.51 -7.07
C GLU A 64 0.19 -10.29 -8.56
N ALA A 65 0.33 -9.04 -8.99
CA ALA A 65 0.76 -8.73 -10.36
C ALA A 65 2.20 -9.21 -10.61
N ASP A 66 3.09 -9.08 -9.64
CA ASP A 66 4.49 -9.48 -9.79
C ASP A 66 4.64 -11.00 -9.95
N LYS A 67 3.96 -11.78 -9.11
CA LYS A 67 3.88 -13.25 -9.24
C LYS A 67 3.40 -13.65 -10.63
N LYS A 68 2.33 -13.01 -11.14
CA LYS A 68 1.79 -13.29 -12.48
C LYS A 68 2.78 -12.93 -13.58
N ALA A 69 3.44 -11.78 -13.47
CA ALA A 69 4.45 -11.35 -14.43
C ALA A 69 5.58 -12.39 -14.53
N MET A 70 6.10 -12.86 -13.40
CA MET A 70 7.14 -13.91 -13.36
C MET A 70 6.73 -15.18 -14.11
N PHE A 71 5.50 -15.69 -13.88
CA PHE A 71 5.01 -16.86 -14.60
C PHE A 71 4.87 -16.60 -16.11
N SER A 72 4.36 -15.43 -16.50
CA SER A 72 4.21 -15.08 -17.92
C SER A 72 5.57 -14.93 -18.63
N ASP A 73 6.57 -14.43 -17.92
CA ASP A 73 7.93 -14.25 -18.43
C ASP A 73 8.62 -15.61 -18.59
N MET A 74 8.46 -16.51 -17.62
CA MET A 74 8.93 -17.89 -17.70
C MET A 74 8.28 -18.63 -18.89
N GLU A 75 6.97 -18.53 -19.05
CA GLU A 75 6.25 -19.17 -20.15
C GLU A 75 6.68 -18.61 -21.52
N ARG A 76 6.95 -17.29 -21.60
CA ARG A 76 7.48 -16.66 -22.82
C ARG A 76 8.90 -17.13 -23.13
N ALA A 77 9.75 -17.30 -22.12
CA ALA A 77 11.10 -17.83 -22.31
C ALA A 77 11.06 -19.26 -22.88
N ILE A 78 10.23 -20.15 -22.31
CA ILE A 78 10.10 -21.54 -22.77
C ILE A 78 9.62 -21.63 -24.23
N ARG A 79 8.69 -20.76 -24.65
CA ARG A 79 8.14 -20.78 -26.02
C ARG A 79 9.07 -20.22 -27.08
N GLN A 80 10.16 -19.55 -26.69
CA GLN A 80 11.13 -18.96 -27.62
C GLN A 80 12.33 -19.88 -27.89
N GLU A 81 12.34 -21.10 -27.31
CA GLU A 81 13.28 -22.19 -27.59
C GLU A 81 12.71 -23.16 -28.63
#